data_AF-A0A931BP84-F1
#
_entry.id   AF-A0A931BP84-F1
#
_cell.length_a   1.000
_cell.length_b   1.000
_cell.length_c   1.000
_cell.angle_alpha   90.00
_cell.angle_beta   90.00
_cell.angle_gamma   90.00
#
_symmetry.space_group_name_H-M   'P 1'
#
loop_
_entity.id
_entity.type
_entity.pdbx_description
1 polymer ?
#
loop_
_entity_poly.entity_id
_entity_poly.type
_entity_poly.pdbx_seq_one_letter_code
_entity_poly.pdbx_strand_id
1 'polypeptide(L)'
;MNGLKVFCSAGALALLVASSGAMAQEGEVVKSLLGSIGIIPKEKAPIVYNERAPLVLPPKMELRQPAPGGGAEARNGNWPKDPDVIAARKAAAEARTPYTNSELYKNSNGKPLSIEEMRAGRNPNNYVHGGPSGPVGRQADKSIMSPDELRSFKSSDDVKLAGDGLERRYLSDPPGGLLKAAGGAPLKASVDPQPVGDPDSPHAFIRQQQQR
;
A
#
# COMPACT_ATOMS: atom_id res chain seq x y z
N MET A 1 42.40 -20.84 -62.06
CA MET A 1 40.99 -20.42 -62.20
C MET A 1 40.15 -21.53 -61.56
N ASN A 2 39.80 -21.40 -60.27
CA ASN A 2 38.45 -21.11 -59.74
C ASN A 2 37.58 -22.40 -59.67
N GLY A 3 37.06 -22.93 -58.56
CA GLY A 3 37.07 -22.54 -57.14
C GLY A 3 36.35 -23.58 -56.24
N LEU A 4 36.60 -23.48 -54.93
CA LEU A 4 35.70 -23.57 -53.75
C LEU A 4 34.65 -24.72 -53.53
N LYS A 5 34.91 -25.54 -52.46
CA LYS A 5 34.02 -25.98 -51.32
C LYS A 5 32.82 -26.93 -51.60
N VAL A 6 32.30 -27.84 -50.73
CA VAL A 6 32.28 -28.10 -49.26
C VAL A 6 31.66 -29.51 -48.96
N PHE A 7 32.25 -30.22 -47.97
CA PHE A 7 31.75 -31.13 -46.89
C PHE A 7 30.79 -32.34 -47.03
N CYS A 8 31.30 -33.43 -46.40
CA CYS A 8 30.73 -34.38 -45.41
C CYS A 8 29.68 -35.44 -45.77
N SER A 9 30.13 -36.69 -45.62
CA SER A 9 29.39 -37.95 -45.69
C SER A 9 29.01 -38.48 -44.30
N ALA A 10 27.81 -39.04 -44.18
CA ALA A 10 27.39 -39.85 -43.03
C ALA A 10 26.51 -41.02 -43.50
N GLY A 11 26.93 -42.23 -43.14
CA GLY A 11 26.09 -43.36 -42.72
C GLY A 11 25.38 -44.20 -43.79
N ALA A 12 25.65 -45.52 -43.78
CA ALA A 12 24.63 -46.58 -43.66
C ALA A 12 25.21 -48.01 -43.81
N LEU A 13 24.40 -48.99 -43.36
CA LEU A 13 24.48 -50.45 -43.45
C LEU A 13 25.37 -51.16 -42.42
N ALA A 14 25.03 -52.30 -41.82
CA ALA A 14 23.81 -53.10 -41.61
C ALA A 14 24.34 -54.41 -41.02
N LEU A 15 23.63 -55.08 -40.12
CA LEU A 15 23.91 -56.50 -39.87
C LEU A 15 22.65 -57.28 -39.50
N LEU A 16 22.53 -58.40 -40.21
CA LEU A 16 21.38 -59.25 -40.47
C LEU A 16 20.99 -60.15 -39.29
N VAL A 17 19.71 -60.55 -39.33
CA VAL A 17 19.01 -61.55 -38.50
C VAL A 17 19.19 -62.97 -39.07
N ALA A 18 19.41 -63.94 -38.19
CA ALA A 18 19.20 -65.40 -38.33
C ALA A 18 19.20 -65.99 -36.89
N SER A 19 18.48 -67.01 -36.44
CA SER A 19 17.66 -68.07 -37.03
C SER A 19 16.87 -68.79 -35.91
N SER A 20 15.61 -69.15 -36.18
CA SER A 20 14.94 -70.43 -35.88
C SER A 20 14.96 -71.07 -34.48
N GLY A 21 13.78 -71.12 -33.83
CA GLY A 21 13.18 -72.38 -33.38
C GLY A 21 13.60 -72.93 -32.03
N ALA A 22 13.23 -72.27 -30.95
CA ALA A 22 12.84 -72.93 -29.70
C ALA A 22 11.97 -71.96 -28.90
N MET A 23 11.39 -72.47 -27.81
CA MET A 23 10.96 -71.65 -26.70
C MET A 23 9.60 -70.93 -26.86
N ALA A 24 8.52 -71.67 -26.64
CA ALA A 24 7.38 -71.11 -25.89
C ALA A 24 7.85 -70.45 -24.57
N GLN A 25 9.01 -70.89 -24.06
CA GLN A 25 9.80 -70.24 -23.01
C GLN A 25 10.42 -68.88 -23.41
N GLU A 26 10.79 -68.64 -24.68
CA GLU A 26 11.26 -67.33 -25.18
C GLU A 26 10.07 -66.39 -25.28
N GLY A 27 8.88 -66.90 -25.60
CA GLY A 27 7.66 -66.12 -25.51
C GLY A 27 7.53 -65.42 -24.15
N GLU A 28 7.80 -66.12 -23.04
CA GLU A 28 7.74 -65.54 -21.69
C GLU A 28 8.95 -64.67 -21.32
N VAL A 29 10.19 -65.05 -21.68
CA VAL A 29 11.36 -64.18 -21.40
C VAL A 29 11.38 -62.94 -22.29
N VAL A 30 11.02 -63.05 -23.58
CA VAL A 30 10.86 -61.91 -24.49
C VAL A 30 9.69 -61.03 -24.06
N LYS A 31 8.55 -61.60 -23.63
CA LYS A 31 7.42 -60.83 -23.06
C LYS A 31 7.80 -60.16 -21.73
N SER A 32 8.64 -60.79 -20.91
CA SER A 32 9.17 -60.19 -19.68
C SER A 32 10.16 -59.06 -19.96
N LEU A 33 11.01 -59.21 -20.98
CA LEU A 33 11.99 -58.21 -21.37
C LEU A 33 11.32 -57.01 -22.07
N LEU A 34 10.41 -57.25 -23.02
CA LEU A 34 9.58 -56.20 -23.63
C LEU A 34 8.62 -55.56 -22.61
N GLY A 35 8.16 -56.32 -21.62
CA GLY A 35 7.38 -55.80 -20.49
C GLY A 35 8.23 -54.96 -19.52
N SER A 36 9.53 -55.22 -19.42
CA SER A 36 10.48 -54.42 -18.62
C SER A 36 10.84 -53.10 -19.30
N ILE A 37 10.92 -53.09 -20.63
CA ILE A 37 11.21 -51.90 -21.43
C ILE A 37 9.95 -51.09 -21.79
N GLY A 38 8.77 -51.59 -21.41
CA GLY A 38 7.49 -50.89 -21.54
C GLY A 38 6.80 -51.02 -22.90
N ILE A 39 7.29 -51.88 -23.80
CA ILE A 39 6.69 -52.12 -25.13
C ILE A 39 5.43 -52.98 -25.03
N ILE A 40 5.42 -53.99 -24.16
CA ILE A 40 4.24 -54.81 -23.91
C ILE A 40 3.67 -54.45 -22.53
N PRO A 41 2.38 -54.07 -22.43
CA PRO A 41 1.76 -53.84 -21.13
C PRO A 41 1.80 -55.13 -20.32
N LYS A 42 2.51 -55.13 -19.18
CA LYS A 42 2.52 -56.26 -18.23
C LYS A 42 1.08 -56.62 -17.86
N GLU A 43 0.75 -57.91 -17.87
CA GLU A 43 -0.51 -58.42 -17.31
C GLU A 43 -0.55 -58.05 -15.83
N LYS A 44 -1.36 -57.04 -15.49
CA LYS A 44 -1.60 -56.62 -14.12
C LYS A 44 -2.72 -57.49 -13.57
N ALA A 45 -2.50 -58.06 -12.39
CA ALA A 45 -3.56 -58.77 -11.68
C ALA A 45 -4.80 -57.86 -11.56
N PRO A 46 -6.02 -58.38 -11.76
CA PRO A 46 -7.23 -57.58 -11.67
C PRO A 46 -7.31 -56.98 -10.26
N ILE A 47 -7.39 -55.66 -10.20
CA ILE A 47 -7.54 -54.94 -8.94
C ILE A 47 -8.94 -55.28 -8.42
N VAL A 48 -8.99 -55.98 -7.29
CA VAL A 48 -10.26 -56.27 -6.60
C VAL A 48 -10.70 -54.97 -5.92
N TYR A 49 -11.58 -54.23 -6.60
CA TYR A 49 -12.19 -53.04 -6.04
C TYR A 49 -13.29 -53.45 -5.07
N ASN A 50 -13.04 -53.24 -3.79
CA ASN A 50 -14.08 -53.31 -2.78
C ASN A 50 -14.74 -51.93 -2.69
N GLU A 51 -16.06 -51.94 -2.58
CA GLU A 51 -16.81 -50.73 -2.27
C GLU A 51 -16.32 -50.13 -0.95
N ARG A 52 -16.16 -48.80 -0.94
CA ARG A 52 -15.87 -48.07 0.30
C ARG A 52 -17.15 -48.01 1.12
N ALA A 53 -17.02 -48.09 2.44
CA ALA A 53 -18.17 -47.91 3.32
C ALA A 53 -18.91 -46.59 2.99
N PRO A 54 -20.25 -46.59 3.03
CA PRO A 54 -21.04 -45.40 2.71
C PRO A 54 -20.73 -44.26 3.67
N LEU A 55 -20.82 -43.03 3.19
CA LEU A 55 -20.56 -41.84 3.99
C LEU A 55 -21.64 -41.69 5.07
N VAL A 56 -21.26 -41.80 6.34
CA VAL A 56 -22.17 -41.58 7.47
C VAL A 56 -22.41 -40.09 7.63
N LEU A 57 -23.64 -39.66 7.34
CA LEU A 57 -24.06 -38.28 7.55
C LEU A 57 -24.32 -38.02 9.04
N PRO A 58 -23.97 -36.83 9.55
CA PRO A 58 -24.34 -36.44 10.90
C PRO A 58 -25.87 -36.33 11.04
N PRO A 59 -26.45 -36.63 12.22
CA PRO A 59 -27.91 -36.61 12.44
C PRO A 59 -28.60 -35.27 12.19
N LYS A 60 -27.84 -34.17 12.19
CA LYS A 60 -28.33 -32.82 11.89
C LYS A 60 -27.37 -32.18 10.89
N MET A 61 -27.91 -31.79 9.74
CA MET A 61 -27.22 -31.06 8.68
C MET A 61 -27.29 -29.54 8.84
N GLU A 62 -27.91 -29.06 9.92
CA GLU A 62 -28.00 -27.63 10.21
C GLU A 62 -26.62 -27.06 10.54
N LEU A 63 -26.18 -26.11 9.72
CA LEU A 63 -24.98 -25.32 10.00
C LEU A 63 -25.22 -24.50 11.26
N ARG A 64 -24.23 -24.44 12.14
CA ARG A 64 -24.28 -23.57 13.31
C ARG A 64 -24.43 -22.13 12.84
N GLN A 65 -25.32 -21.35 13.46
CA GLN A 65 -25.55 -19.95 13.08
C GLN A 65 -24.20 -19.20 13.06
N PRO A 66 -23.99 -18.31 12.06
CA PRO A 66 -22.77 -17.52 12.01
C PRO A 66 -22.61 -16.74 13.31
N ALA A 67 -21.36 -16.64 13.79
CA ALA A 67 -21.08 -15.86 14.98
C ALA A 67 -21.64 -14.43 14.82
N PRO A 68 -22.18 -13.82 15.89
CA PRO A 68 -22.71 -12.46 15.83
C PRO A 68 -21.66 -11.54 15.20
N GLY A 69 -22.10 -10.75 14.22
CA GLY A 69 -21.23 -9.93 13.39
C GLY A 69 -20.30 -9.03 14.22
N GLY A 70 -19.04 -8.98 13.81
CA GLY A 70 -17.95 -8.34 14.53
C GLY A 70 -16.74 -9.25 14.47
N GLY A 71 -15.65 -8.80 13.83
CA GLY A 71 -14.41 -9.57 13.71
C GLY A 71 -13.81 -9.95 15.07
N ALA A 72 -12.65 -10.59 15.07
CA ALA A 72 -11.94 -10.98 16.30
C ALA A 72 -11.78 -9.81 17.30
N GLU A 73 -11.72 -8.57 16.80
CA GLU A 73 -11.64 -7.31 17.54
C GLU A 73 -12.89 -7.01 18.38
N ALA A 74 -14.08 -7.41 17.92
CA ALA A 74 -15.33 -7.20 18.66
C ALA A 74 -15.49 -8.20 19.82
N ARG A 75 -14.84 -9.37 19.69
CA ARG A 75 -14.98 -10.49 20.64
C ARG A 75 -13.95 -10.41 21.77
N ASN A 76 -12.82 -9.77 21.52
CA ASN A 76 -11.73 -9.66 22.48
C ASN A 76 -11.32 -8.19 22.63
N GLY A 77 -11.81 -7.54 23.70
CA GLY A 77 -11.50 -6.13 24.00
C GLY A 77 -10.03 -5.82 24.30
N ASN A 78 -9.18 -6.85 24.38
CA ASN A 78 -7.74 -6.74 24.62
C ASN A 78 -6.91 -6.60 23.32
N TRP A 79 -7.52 -6.72 22.13
CA TRP A 79 -6.80 -6.49 20.88
C TRP A 79 -6.59 -4.99 20.66
N PRO A 80 -5.39 -4.57 20.21
CA PRO A 80 -5.16 -3.21 19.76
C PRO A 80 -6.20 -2.82 18.71
N LYS A 81 -6.80 -1.65 18.87
CA LYS A 81 -7.72 -1.11 17.88
C LYS A 81 -6.91 -0.39 16.80
N ASP A 82 -7.15 -0.75 15.56
CA ASP A 82 -6.53 -0.08 14.42
C ASP A 82 -6.95 1.40 14.37
N PRO A 83 -6.00 2.36 14.37
CA PRO A 83 -6.32 3.79 14.27
C PRO A 83 -7.12 4.12 13.00
N ASP A 84 -6.91 3.43 11.89
CA ASP A 84 -7.59 3.70 10.62
C ASP A 84 -9.07 3.28 10.70
N VAL A 85 -9.34 2.14 11.32
CA VAL A 85 -10.71 1.67 11.57
C VAL A 85 -11.45 2.60 12.54
N ILE A 86 -10.75 3.12 13.55
CA ILE A 86 -11.31 4.12 14.47
C ILE A 86 -11.63 5.41 13.71
N ALA A 87 -10.70 5.90 12.88
CA ALA A 87 -10.89 7.11 12.09
C ALA A 87 -12.06 6.96 11.11
N ALA A 88 -12.16 5.84 10.41
CA ALA A 88 -13.25 5.53 9.50
C ALA A 88 -14.61 5.47 10.23
N ARG A 89 -14.66 4.81 11.40
CA ARG A 89 -15.88 4.75 12.21
C ARG A 89 -16.29 6.13 12.72
N LYS A 90 -15.33 6.95 13.15
CA LYS A 90 -15.57 8.32 13.60
C LYS A 90 -16.10 9.19 12.46
N ALA A 91 -15.47 9.14 11.28
CA ALA A 91 -15.94 9.87 10.10
C ALA A 91 -17.35 9.45 9.68
N ALA A 92 -17.66 8.15 9.70
CA ALA A 92 -19.02 7.66 9.40
C ALA A 92 -20.06 8.14 10.43
N ALA A 93 -19.70 8.18 11.73
CA ALA A 93 -20.57 8.70 12.78
C ALA A 93 -20.79 10.21 12.64
N GLU A 94 -19.75 10.98 12.32
CA GLU A 94 -19.83 12.42 12.05
C GLU A 94 -20.69 12.71 10.82
N ALA A 95 -20.53 11.95 9.74
CA ALA A 95 -21.35 12.08 8.53
C ALA A 95 -22.84 11.81 8.77
N ARG A 96 -23.17 10.91 9.71
CA ARG A 96 -24.56 10.62 10.10
C ARG A 96 -25.13 11.65 11.09
N THR A 97 -24.29 12.43 11.74
CA THR A 97 -24.71 13.39 12.76
C THR A 97 -25.33 14.63 12.09
N PRO A 98 -26.57 15.01 12.43
CA PRO A 98 -27.17 16.24 11.93
C PRO A 98 -26.32 17.45 12.28
N TYR A 99 -26.27 18.46 11.40
CA TYR A 99 -25.44 19.65 11.58
C TYR A 99 -25.62 20.31 12.96
N THR A 100 -26.85 20.37 13.47
CA THR A 100 -27.18 20.95 14.80
C THR A 100 -26.57 20.19 15.98
N ASN A 101 -26.20 18.92 15.81
CA ASN A 101 -25.55 18.10 16.83
C ASN A 101 -24.05 17.93 16.58
N SER A 102 -23.52 18.50 15.49
CA SER A 102 -22.10 18.42 15.15
C SER A 102 -21.25 19.17 16.20
N GLU A 103 -20.02 18.69 16.39
CA GLU A 103 -19.00 19.35 17.23
C GLU A 103 -18.79 20.80 16.80
N LEU A 104 -18.71 21.04 15.48
CA LEU A 104 -18.52 22.38 14.92
C LEU A 104 -19.67 23.33 15.31
N TYR A 105 -20.91 22.86 15.26
CA TYR A 105 -22.06 23.66 15.68
C TYR A 105 -22.03 23.96 17.18
N LYS A 106 -21.70 22.97 18.02
CA LYS A 106 -21.57 23.16 19.48
C LYS A 106 -20.50 24.17 19.85
N ASN A 107 -19.39 24.15 19.13
CA ASN A 107 -18.22 25.01 19.34
C ASN A 107 -18.32 26.36 18.61
N SER A 108 -19.35 26.55 17.77
CA SER A 108 -19.56 27.81 17.06
C SER A 108 -20.20 28.87 17.97
N ASN A 109 -19.63 30.07 17.98
CA ASN A 109 -20.24 31.27 18.58
C ASN A 109 -21.50 31.73 17.83
N GLY A 110 -21.82 31.11 16.69
CA GLY A 110 -22.97 31.43 15.85
C GLY A 110 -24.23 30.61 16.16
N LYS A 111 -24.33 30.01 17.35
CA LYS A 111 -25.57 29.34 17.77
C LYS A 111 -26.71 30.36 17.74
N PRO A 112 -27.90 29.98 17.24
CA PRO A 112 -29.05 30.86 17.25
C PRO A 112 -29.38 31.20 18.71
N LEU A 113 -29.47 32.50 18.99
CA LEU A 113 -29.81 33.00 20.31
C LEU A 113 -31.22 32.53 20.68
N SER A 114 -31.39 32.13 21.93
CA SER A 114 -32.72 31.88 22.47
C SER A 114 -33.54 33.18 22.49
N ILE A 115 -34.87 33.05 22.52
CA ILE A 115 -35.78 34.20 22.58
C ILE A 115 -35.49 35.06 23.82
N GLU A 116 -35.06 34.44 24.92
CA GLU A 116 -34.70 35.11 26.16
C GLU A 116 -33.39 35.89 26.05
N GLU A 117 -32.35 35.31 25.43
CA GLU A 117 -31.08 36.00 25.17
C GLU A 117 -31.26 37.19 24.19
N MET A 118 -32.09 37.01 23.16
CA MET A 118 -32.45 38.11 22.25
C MET A 118 -33.19 39.24 22.97
N ARG A 119 -34.05 38.91 23.94
CA ARG A 119 -34.74 39.91 24.77
C ARG A 119 -33.78 40.59 25.74
N ALA A 120 -32.86 39.85 26.35
CA ALA A 120 -31.86 40.38 27.29
C ALA A 120 -30.90 41.37 26.64
N GLY A 121 -30.55 41.16 25.36
CA GLY A 121 -29.73 42.10 24.59
C GLY A 121 -30.48 43.32 24.03
N ARG A 122 -31.82 43.36 24.11
CA ARG A 122 -32.62 44.47 23.59
C ARG A 122 -32.68 45.60 24.62
N ASN A 123 -31.95 46.69 24.38
CA ASN A 123 -32.09 47.91 25.17
C ASN A 123 -33.50 48.53 24.94
N PRO A 124 -34.36 48.64 25.96
CA PRO A 124 -35.71 49.19 25.83
C PRO A 124 -35.72 50.68 25.42
N ASN A 125 -34.59 51.38 25.53
CA ASN A 125 -34.46 52.78 25.14
C ASN A 125 -33.90 52.99 23.72
N ASN A 126 -33.51 51.91 23.02
CA ASN A 126 -33.00 51.99 21.65
C ASN A 126 -34.08 51.55 20.65
N TYR A 127 -35.17 52.32 20.58
CA TYR A 127 -36.10 52.20 19.46
C TYR A 127 -35.44 52.84 18.24
N VAL A 128 -35.01 52.01 17.28
CA VAL A 128 -34.53 52.48 15.98
C VAL A 128 -35.70 53.16 15.28
N HIS A 129 -35.75 54.49 15.38
CA HIS A 129 -36.60 55.32 14.55
C HIS A 129 -36.23 55.07 13.08
N GLY A 130 -37.21 54.68 12.27
CA GLY A 130 -37.06 54.19 10.90
C GLY A 130 -36.53 55.21 9.88
N GLY A 131 -35.30 55.66 10.05
CA GLY A 131 -34.48 56.23 8.98
C GLY A 131 -33.65 55.14 8.29
N PRO A 132 -33.18 55.35 7.05
CA PRO A 132 -32.36 54.38 6.35
C PRO A 132 -31.08 54.16 7.16
N SER A 133 -30.97 52.99 7.79
CA SER A 133 -29.76 52.55 8.47
C SER A 133 -28.64 52.56 7.45
N GLY A 134 -27.56 53.30 7.75
CA GLY A 134 -26.30 53.11 7.03
C GLY A 134 -25.88 51.65 7.08
N PRO A 135 -25.01 51.19 6.15
CA PRO A 135 -24.59 49.81 6.11
C PRO A 135 -23.96 49.42 7.46
N VAL A 136 -24.53 48.44 8.13
CA VAL A 136 -24.04 47.89 9.41
C VAL A 136 -23.52 46.48 9.17
N GLY A 137 -22.42 46.12 9.84
CA GLY A 137 -21.79 44.81 9.71
C GLY A 137 -21.04 44.64 8.39
N ARG A 138 -21.21 43.48 7.74
CA ARG A 138 -20.42 43.04 6.56
C ARG A 138 -20.54 43.94 5.32
N GLN A 139 -21.47 44.90 5.32
CA GLN A 139 -21.60 45.92 4.28
C GLN A 139 -20.77 47.19 4.54
N ALA A 140 -20.31 47.41 5.78
CA ALA A 140 -19.29 48.41 6.10
C ALA A 140 -17.86 47.85 5.97
N ASP A 141 -17.73 46.53 5.89
CA ASP A 141 -16.46 45.85 5.67
C ASP A 141 -15.93 46.15 4.27
N LYS A 142 -14.99 47.11 4.20
CA LYS A 142 -14.21 47.47 3.01
C LYS A 142 -13.24 46.36 2.55
N SER A 143 -13.35 45.15 3.11
CA SER A 143 -12.55 43.99 2.74
C SER A 143 -12.97 43.36 1.40
N ILE A 144 -14.13 43.74 0.87
CA ILE A 144 -14.58 43.33 -0.47
C ILE A 144 -14.25 44.48 -1.42
N MET A 145 -13.15 44.34 -2.15
CA MET A 145 -12.79 45.28 -3.22
C MET A 145 -13.80 45.17 -4.36
N SER A 146 -14.18 46.31 -4.92
CA SER A 146 -15.00 46.35 -6.14
C SER A 146 -14.24 45.74 -7.33
N PRO A 147 -14.92 45.18 -8.35
CA PRO A 147 -14.26 44.70 -9.55
C PRO A 147 -13.31 45.71 -10.23
N ASP A 148 -13.56 47.02 -10.11
CA ASP A 148 -12.67 48.04 -10.66
C ASP A 148 -11.43 48.30 -9.79
N GLU A 149 -11.58 48.26 -8.46
CA GLU A 149 -10.42 48.25 -7.55
C GLU A 149 -9.54 47.02 -7.78
N LEU A 150 -10.13 45.83 -7.95
CA LEU A 150 -9.39 44.61 -8.27
C LEU A 150 -8.61 44.70 -9.58
N ARG A 151 -9.17 45.35 -10.61
CA ARG A 151 -8.48 45.57 -11.90
C ARG A 151 -7.34 46.59 -11.81
N SER A 152 -7.39 47.50 -10.84
CA SER A 152 -6.33 48.49 -10.63
C SER A 152 -5.07 47.87 -10.03
N PHE A 153 -5.18 46.72 -9.35
CA PHE A 153 -4.03 45.94 -8.89
C PHE A 153 -3.37 45.24 -10.08
N LYS A 154 -2.31 45.86 -10.61
CA LYS A 154 -1.42 45.20 -11.58
C LYS A 154 -0.52 44.23 -10.83
N SER A 155 -0.63 42.94 -11.12
CA SER A 155 0.40 41.96 -10.78
C SER A 155 1.68 42.34 -11.53
N SER A 156 2.79 42.52 -10.82
CA SER A 156 4.10 42.60 -11.47
C SER A 156 4.45 41.21 -12.03
N ASP A 157 4.75 41.11 -13.33
CA ASP A 157 5.09 39.84 -14.00
C ASP A 157 6.39 39.19 -13.48
N ASP A 158 7.12 39.87 -12.59
CA ASP A 158 8.31 39.37 -11.92
C ASP A 158 7.98 38.72 -10.56
N VAL A 159 6.98 37.82 -10.52
CA VAL A 159 6.76 36.94 -9.35
C VAL A 159 7.80 35.81 -9.39
N LYS A 160 9.07 36.17 -9.17
CA LYS A 160 10.01 35.21 -8.61
C LYS A 160 9.49 34.91 -7.21
N LEU A 161 9.18 33.65 -6.92
CA LEU A 161 8.80 33.26 -5.57
C LEU A 161 9.84 33.86 -4.62
N ALA A 162 9.40 34.76 -3.74
CA ALA A 162 10.24 35.42 -2.75
C ALA A 162 10.61 34.43 -1.65
N GLY A 163 11.30 33.36 -2.03
CA GLY A 163 11.65 32.22 -1.21
C GLY A 163 13.06 31.78 -1.59
N ASP A 164 14.01 32.23 -0.78
CA ASP A 164 15.41 31.86 -0.83
C ASP A 164 15.60 30.33 -0.95
N GLY A 165 16.02 29.87 -2.13
CA GLY A 165 16.79 28.62 -2.27
C GLY A 165 16.03 27.30 -2.28
N LEU A 166 14.70 27.27 -2.42
CA LEU A 166 13.93 26.01 -2.51
C LEU A 166 13.82 25.43 -3.93
N GLU A 167 14.52 26.02 -4.90
CA GLU A 167 14.58 25.51 -6.26
C GLU A 167 15.45 24.24 -6.32
N ARG A 168 14.88 23.20 -6.95
CA ARG A 168 15.52 21.91 -7.18
C ARG A 168 15.96 21.82 -8.63
N ARG A 169 17.14 21.26 -8.90
CA ARG A 169 17.58 20.96 -10.27
C ARG A 169 16.92 19.71 -10.84
N TYR A 170 16.72 18.70 -10.00
CA TYR A 170 16.02 17.47 -10.33
C TYR A 170 15.08 17.09 -9.18
N LEU A 171 14.06 16.28 -9.47
CA LEU A 171 13.08 15.85 -8.47
C LEU A 171 13.70 14.98 -7.37
N SER A 172 14.76 14.24 -7.72
CA SER A 172 15.54 13.40 -6.83
C SER A 172 16.49 14.16 -5.91
N ASP A 173 16.84 15.41 -6.27
CA ASP A 173 17.83 16.18 -5.52
C ASP A 173 17.16 17.07 -4.47
N PRO A 174 17.75 17.19 -3.26
CA PRO A 174 17.26 18.16 -2.29
C PRO A 174 17.42 19.59 -2.85
N PRO A 175 16.53 20.52 -2.47
CA PRO A 175 16.63 21.91 -2.90
C PRO A 175 17.96 22.54 -2.47
N GLY A 176 18.54 23.37 -3.35
CA GLY A 176 19.92 23.85 -3.20
C GLY A 176 20.20 24.64 -1.92
N GLY A 177 19.19 25.34 -1.38
CA GLY A 177 19.28 26.04 -0.11
C GLY A 177 19.53 25.12 1.09
N LEU A 178 19.07 23.87 1.03
CA LEU A 178 19.29 22.87 2.09
C LEU A 178 20.68 22.24 2.04
N LEU A 179 21.43 22.43 0.95
CA LEU A 179 22.82 21.99 0.86
C LEU A 179 23.78 22.95 1.58
N LYS A 180 23.34 24.14 1.98
CA LYS A 180 24.17 25.07 2.75
C LYS A 180 24.06 24.73 4.24
N ALA A 181 25.20 24.67 4.93
CA ALA A 181 25.19 24.51 6.38
C ALA A 181 24.46 25.68 7.05
N ALA A 182 23.70 25.39 8.11
CA ALA A 182 23.06 26.42 8.91
C ALA A 182 24.12 27.41 9.42
N GLY A 183 23.93 28.70 9.10
CA GLY A 183 24.86 29.77 9.51
C GLY A 183 26.13 29.89 8.66
N GLY A 184 26.21 29.29 7.47
CA GLY A 184 27.34 29.46 6.56
C GLY A 184 28.64 28.79 7.02
N ALA A 185 28.57 27.90 8.01
CA ALA A 185 29.70 27.12 8.47
C ALA A 185 30.24 26.20 7.33
N PRO A 186 31.56 25.95 7.25
CA PRO A 186 32.08 24.98 6.30
C PRO A 186 31.50 23.60 6.62
N LEU A 187 30.89 22.95 5.62
CA LEU A 187 30.48 21.55 5.72
C LEU A 187 31.73 20.71 5.97
N LYS A 188 31.88 20.18 7.19
CA LYS A 188 32.88 19.16 7.44
C LYS A 188 32.40 17.92 6.71
N ALA A 189 33.13 17.51 5.67
CA ALA A 189 32.96 16.17 5.12
C ALA A 189 33.11 15.20 6.31
N SER A 190 32.05 14.47 6.64
CA SER A 190 32.14 13.39 7.60
C SER A 190 33.05 12.35 6.95
N VAL A 191 34.34 12.43 7.26
CA VAL A 191 35.28 11.36 6.96
C VAL A 191 34.78 10.15 7.73
N ASP A 192 34.45 9.08 7.01
CA ASP A 192 34.14 7.80 7.63
C ASP A 192 35.28 7.46 8.60
N PRO A 193 34.97 7.11 9.86
CA PRO A 193 35.99 6.87 10.87
C PRO A 193 36.92 5.77 10.36
N GLN A 194 38.16 6.15 10.05
CA GLN A 194 39.20 5.19 9.66
C GLN A 194 39.43 4.26 10.86
N PRO A 195 39.26 2.93 10.70
CA PRO A 195 39.46 1.99 11.79
C PRO A 195 40.91 2.08 12.28
N VAL A 196 41.08 2.27 13.59
CA VAL A 196 42.40 2.34 14.21
C VAL A 196 42.84 0.93 14.60
N GLY A 197 43.71 0.32 13.77
CA GLY A 197 44.24 -1.03 13.96
C GLY A 197 43.69 -2.06 12.97
N ASP A 198 44.02 -3.34 13.16
CA ASP A 198 43.57 -4.42 12.27
C ASP A 198 42.05 -4.59 12.32
N PRO A 199 41.35 -4.46 11.18
CA PRO A 199 39.89 -4.48 11.11
C PRO A 199 39.28 -5.85 11.48
N ASP A 200 40.06 -6.93 11.34
CA ASP A 200 39.61 -8.30 11.60
C ASP A 200 39.86 -8.74 13.07
N SER A 201 40.41 -7.86 13.91
CA SER A 201 40.68 -8.18 15.31
C SER A 201 39.48 -7.82 16.22
N PRO A 202 38.92 -8.78 16.99
CA PRO A 202 37.81 -8.52 17.90
C PRO A 202 38.12 -7.46 18.96
N HIS A 203 39.39 -7.38 19.37
CA HIS A 203 39.87 -6.41 20.35
C HIS A 203 39.94 -4.97 19.81
N ALA A 204 40.11 -4.76 18.51
CA ALA A 204 40.02 -3.42 17.92
C ALA A 204 38.58 -2.92 17.95
N PHE A 205 37.61 -3.78 17.62
CA PHE A 205 36.18 -3.46 17.68
C PHE A 205 35.72 -3.08 19.10
N ILE A 206 36.12 -3.85 20.12
CA ILE A 206 35.76 -3.56 21.51
C ILE A 206 36.33 -2.20 21.96
N ARG A 207 37.59 -1.91 21.62
CA ARG A 207 38.22 -0.61 21.95
C ARG A 207 37.51 0.55 21.25
N GLN A 208 37.13 0.37 19.99
CA GLN A 208 36.39 1.39 19.24
C GLN A 208 35.01 1.65 19.84
N GLN A 209 34.34 0.60 20.35
CA GLN A 209 33.02 0.77 20.98
C GLN A 209 33.09 1.50 22.32
N GLN A 210 34.19 1.38 23.06
CA GLN A 210 34.43 2.10 24.32
C GLN A 210 34.78 3.59 24.11
N GLN A 211 35.21 3.98 22.91
CA GLN A 211 35.59 5.36 22.58
C GLN A 211 34.48 6.18 21.95
N ARG A 212 33.34 5.57 21.59
CA ARG A 212 32.12 6.27 21.20
C ARG A 212 31.33 6.72 22.42
#